data_AF-A0A2K3M7N5-F1
#
_entry.id   AF-A0A2K3M7N5-F1
#
_cell.length_a   1.000
_cell.length_b   1.000
_cell.length_c   1.000
_cell.angle_alpha   90.00
_cell.angle_beta   90.00
_cell.angle_gamma   90.00
#
_symmetry.space_group_name_H-M   'P 1'
#
loop_
_entity.id
_entity.type
_entity.pdbx_description
1 polymer ?
#
loop_
_entity_poly.entity_id
_entity_poly.type
_entity_poly.pdbx_seq_one_letter_code
_entity_poly.pdbx_strand_id
1 'polypeptide(L)'
;MFNLWGGTQQDEKTKEAYAETKINELKVAIGPLSGHSLKYCTDACLRRYLEARNWNVDKSKKMLEDTLKWRSVYKPEKIRWDEVAEEGETGKVYRAGFHDRQGRTVLILRPGMQ
;
A
#
# COMPACT_ATOMS: atom_id res chain seq x y z
N MET A 1 -1.97 40.81 -14.08
CA MET A 1 -1.36 39.73 -14.87
C MET A 1 -0.94 38.63 -13.91
N PHE A 2 -1.59 37.46 -13.93
CA PHE A 2 -1.11 36.26 -13.24
C PHE A 2 -1.42 35.05 -14.12
N ASN A 3 -0.43 34.64 -14.91
CA ASN A 3 -0.43 33.33 -15.57
C ASN A 3 0.16 32.34 -14.57
N LEU A 4 -0.68 31.54 -13.91
CA LEU A 4 -0.22 30.53 -12.95
C LEU A 4 -0.98 29.19 -13.01
N TRP A 5 -1.45 28.78 -14.20
CA TRP A 5 -2.20 27.51 -14.36
C TRP A 5 -1.78 26.64 -15.55
N GLY A 6 -0.60 26.87 -16.15
CA GLY A 6 -0.12 26.07 -17.28
C GLY A 6 0.74 24.83 -16.92
N GLY A 7 1.35 24.80 -15.73
CA GLY A 7 2.39 23.80 -15.40
C GLY A 7 1.89 22.49 -14.78
N THR A 8 0.73 22.50 -14.12
CA THR A 8 0.25 21.38 -13.30
C THR A 8 -0.12 20.14 -14.10
N GLN A 9 -0.76 20.29 -15.27
CA GLN A 9 -1.16 19.13 -16.09
C GLN A 9 0.03 18.41 -16.73
N GLN A 10 1.07 19.14 -17.14
CA GLN A 10 2.24 18.55 -17.76
C GLN A 10 3.11 17.81 -16.71
N ASP A 11 3.22 18.39 -15.51
CA ASP A 11 3.92 17.77 -14.38
C ASP A 11 3.21 16.50 -13.89
N GLU A 12 1.88 16.50 -13.81
CA GLU A 12 1.09 15.32 -13.44
C GLU A 12 1.23 14.20 -14.47
N LYS A 13 1.12 14.53 -15.77
CA LYS A 13 1.34 13.54 -16.85
C LYS A 13 2.73 12.93 -16.79
N THR A 14 3.75 13.73 -16.51
CA THR A 14 5.14 13.26 -16.40
C THR A 14 5.31 12.33 -15.20
N LYS A 15 4.68 12.65 -14.06
CA LYS A 15 4.69 11.79 -12.86
C LYS A 15 3.95 10.47 -13.07
N GLU A 16 2.80 10.50 -13.74
CA GLU A 16 2.04 9.30 -14.10
C GLU A 16 2.85 8.39 -15.04
N ALA A 17 3.47 8.95 -16.08
CA ALA A 17 4.32 8.19 -16.99
C ALA A 17 5.55 7.57 -16.27
N TYR A 18 6.17 8.31 -15.35
CA TYR A 18 7.25 7.78 -14.52
C TYR A 18 6.76 6.62 -13.64
N ALA A 19 5.61 6.78 -12.99
CA ALA A 19 5.04 5.76 -12.14
C ALA A 19 4.68 4.49 -12.92
N GLU A 20 4.07 4.62 -14.10
CA GLU A 20 3.73 3.51 -14.98
C GLU A 20 4.99 2.75 -15.44
N THR A 21 6.05 3.48 -15.79
CA THR A 21 7.35 2.89 -16.13
C THR A 21 7.89 2.04 -14.98
N LYS A 22 7.89 2.58 -13.74
CA LYS A 22 8.36 1.84 -12.55
C LYS A 22 7.50 0.66 -12.18
N ILE A 23 6.19 0.74 -12.36
CA ILE A 23 5.28 -0.39 -12.17
C ILE A 23 5.60 -1.50 -13.17
N ASN A 24 5.84 -1.17 -14.44
CA ASN A 24 6.19 -2.15 -15.46
C ASN A 24 7.57 -2.78 -15.22
N GLU A 25 8.58 -2.00 -14.84
CA GLU A 25 9.88 -2.53 -14.40
C GLU A 25 9.72 -3.53 -13.24
N LEU A 26 8.89 -3.19 -12.24
CA LEU A 26 8.63 -4.09 -11.10
C LEU A 26 7.89 -5.36 -11.52
N LYS A 27 6.88 -5.27 -12.41
CA LYS A 27 6.17 -6.43 -12.97
C LYS A 27 7.13 -7.39 -13.68
N VAL A 28 8.07 -6.86 -14.47
CA VAL A 28 9.10 -7.67 -15.12
C VAL A 28 10.02 -8.30 -14.08
N ALA A 29 10.45 -7.54 -13.07
CA ALA A 29 11.40 -8.00 -12.06
C ALA A 29 10.83 -9.12 -11.16
N ILE A 30 9.52 -9.11 -10.85
CA ILE A 30 8.86 -10.16 -10.06
C ILE A 30 8.49 -11.40 -10.89
N GLY A 31 8.42 -11.27 -12.21
CA GLY A 31 8.04 -12.35 -13.10
C GLY A 31 6.55 -12.70 -13.07
N PRO A 32 6.14 -13.78 -13.77
CA PRO A 32 4.74 -14.16 -13.86
C PRO A 32 4.19 -14.61 -12.49
N LEU A 33 3.01 -14.11 -12.14
CA LEU A 33 2.29 -14.46 -10.92
C LEU A 33 1.08 -15.33 -11.22
N SER A 34 0.63 -16.09 -10.22
CA SER A 34 -0.56 -16.94 -10.32
C SER A 34 -1.39 -16.90 -9.03
N GLY A 35 -2.62 -17.40 -9.10
CA GLY A 35 -3.51 -17.56 -7.94
C GLY A 35 -3.73 -16.28 -7.14
N HIS A 36 -3.61 -16.39 -5.81
CA HIS A 36 -3.80 -15.25 -4.89
C HIS A 36 -2.77 -14.14 -5.07
N SER A 37 -1.53 -14.47 -5.48
CA SER A 37 -0.48 -13.46 -5.74
C SER A 37 -0.86 -12.56 -6.91
N LEU A 38 -1.40 -13.15 -7.99
CA LEU A 38 -1.88 -12.39 -9.14
C LEU A 38 -3.04 -11.45 -8.76
N LYS A 39 -3.99 -11.94 -7.94
CA LYS A 39 -5.12 -11.13 -7.46
C LYS A 39 -4.67 -9.97 -6.54
N TYR A 40 -3.62 -10.17 -5.75
CA TYR A 40 -3.10 -9.17 -4.83
C TYR A 40 -2.30 -8.07 -5.54
N CYS A 41 -1.44 -8.44 -6.49
CA CYS A 41 -0.48 -7.55 -7.16
C CYS A 41 -1.11 -6.69 -8.27
N THR A 42 -2.14 -5.92 -7.97
CA THR A 42 -2.67 -4.88 -8.87
C THR A 42 -1.69 -3.73 -9.02
N ASP A 43 -1.82 -2.92 -10.08
CA ASP A 43 -0.95 -1.76 -10.31
C ASP A 43 -0.96 -0.77 -9.15
N ALA A 44 -2.13 -0.53 -8.55
CA ALA A 44 -2.26 0.27 -7.34
C ALA A 44 -1.54 -0.36 -6.14
N CYS A 45 -1.51 -1.69 -6.03
CA CYS A 45 -0.73 -2.38 -5.02
C CYS A 45 0.77 -2.20 -5.27
N LEU A 46 1.24 -2.47 -6.48
CA LEU A 46 2.65 -2.33 -6.86
C LEU A 46 3.16 -0.89 -6.64
N ARG A 47 2.34 0.12 -6.95
CA ARG A 47 2.63 1.52 -6.66
C ARG A 47 2.92 1.77 -5.18
N ARG A 48 2.15 1.20 -4.26
CA ARG A 48 2.38 1.36 -2.81
C ARG A 48 3.74 0.81 -2.37
N TYR A 49 4.19 -0.31 -2.94
CA TYR A 49 5.52 -0.86 -2.65
C TYR A 49 6.65 0.00 -3.22
N LEU A 50 6.42 0.63 -4.37
CA LEU A 50 7.35 1.59 -4.97
C LEU A 50 7.45 2.84 -4.10
N GLU A 51 6.33 3.47 -3.75
CA GLU A 51 6.29 4.65 -2.87
C GLU A 51 6.96 4.37 -1.52
N ALA A 52 6.66 3.23 -0.88
CA ALA A 52 7.26 2.83 0.39
C ALA A 52 8.77 2.59 0.33
N ARG A 53 9.35 2.47 -0.86
CA ARG A 53 10.79 2.27 -1.09
C ARG A 53 11.40 3.35 -1.99
N ASN A 54 10.79 4.54 -2.01
CA ASN A 54 11.28 5.70 -2.76
C ASN A 54 11.51 5.37 -4.25
N TRP A 55 10.57 4.63 -4.85
CA TRP A 55 10.59 4.21 -6.26
C TRP A 55 11.80 3.35 -6.67
N ASN A 56 12.48 2.71 -5.71
CA ASN A 56 13.56 1.77 -5.96
C ASN A 56 13.01 0.36 -6.23
N VAL A 57 13.12 -0.09 -7.49
CA VAL A 57 12.52 -1.36 -7.95
C VAL A 57 13.04 -2.58 -7.19
N ASP A 58 14.35 -2.69 -6.97
CA ASP A 58 14.94 -3.86 -6.29
C ASP A 58 14.48 -3.98 -4.83
N LYS A 59 14.44 -2.86 -4.11
CA LYS A 59 13.93 -2.81 -2.73
C LYS A 59 12.44 -3.08 -2.67
N SER A 60 11.67 -2.57 -3.63
CA SER A 60 10.23 -2.83 -3.73
C SER A 60 9.95 -4.31 -4.05
N LYS A 61 10.71 -4.91 -4.97
CA LYS A 61 10.65 -6.34 -5.28
C LYS A 61 10.88 -7.16 -4.02
N LYS A 62 11.98 -6.90 -3.30
CA LYS A 62 12.31 -7.64 -2.08
C LYS A 62 11.20 -7.55 -1.03
N MET A 63 10.67 -6.35 -0.79
CA MET A 63 9.56 -6.13 0.14
C MET A 63 8.27 -6.86 -0.30
N LEU A 64 7.98 -6.87 -1.60
CA LEU A 64 6.81 -7.55 -2.15
C LEU A 64 6.94 -9.07 -2.05
N GLU A 65 8.09 -9.64 -2.37
CA GLU A 65 8.37 -11.07 -2.23
C GLU A 65 8.22 -11.54 -0.78
N ASP A 66 8.76 -10.79 0.18
CA ASP A 66 8.60 -11.09 1.61
C ASP A 66 7.12 -11.04 2.02
N THR A 67 6.34 -10.10 1.47
CA THR A 67 4.90 -10.03 1.72
C THR A 67 4.15 -11.19 1.08
N LEU A 68 4.45 -11.57 -0.17
CA LEU A 68 3.83 -12.72 -0.83
C LEU A 68 4.13 -14.03 -0.10
N LYS A 69 5.35 -14.19 0.43
CA LYS A 69 5.72 -15.31 1.30
C LYS A 69 4.91 -15.30 2.60
N TRP A 70 4.77 -14.14 3.24
CA TRP A 70 3.94 -14.03 4.45
C TRP A 70 2.47 -14.37 4.16
N ARG A 71 1.91 -13.86 3.06
CA ARG A 71 0.53 -14.14 2.65
C ARG A 71 0.29 -15.61 2.32
N SER A 72 1.26 -16.31 1.72
CA SER A 72 1.10 -17.75 1.43
C SER A 72 1.05 -18.60 2.70
N VAL A 73 1.75 -18.17 3.76
CA VAL A 73 1.77 -18.83 5.07
C VAL A 73 0.49 -18.51 5.86
N TYR A 74 0.19 -17.23 6.05
CA TYR A 74 -0.87 -16.77 6.96
C TYR A 74 -2.25 -16.61 6.32
N LYS A 75 -2.33 -16.61 4.98
CA LYS A 75 -3.57 -16.64 4.18
C LYS A 75 -4.62 -15.62 4.65
N PRO A 76 -4.29 -14.32 4.71
CA PRO A 76 -5.19 -13.29 5.24
C PRO A 76 -6.52 -13.21 4.47
N GLU A 77 -6.56 -13.63 3.21
CA GLU A 77 -7.81 -13.75 2.43
C GLU A 77 -8.81 -14.78 2.96
N LYS A 78 -8.43 -15.60 3.95
CA LYS A 78 -9.33 -16.56 4.61
C LYS A 78 -9.97 -16.03 5.88
N ILE A 79 -9.49 -14.90 6.41
CA ILE A 79 -10.00 -14.30 7.64
C ILE A 79 -11.41 -13.77 7.39
N ARG A 80 -12.36 -14.21 8.20
CA ARG A 80 -13.77 -13.79 8.19
C ARG A 80 -14.03 -12.74 9.27
N TRP A 81 -15.13 -12.01 9.11
CA TRP A 81 -15.50 -10.95 10.05
C TRP A 81 -15.76 -11.46 11.47
N ASP A 82 -16.43 -12.61 11.60
CA ASP A 82 -16.74 -13.25 12.87
C ASP A 82 -15.49 -13.65 13.67
N GLU A 83 -14.37 -13.92 12.99
CA GLU A 83 -13.09 -14.23 13.63
C GLU A 83 -12.38 -13.00 14.23
N VAL A 84 -12.77 -11.78 13.83
CA VAL A 84 -12.11 -10.53 14.23
C VAL A 84 -13.06 -9.50 14.86
N ALA A 85 -14.36 -9.77 14.91
CA ALA A 85 -15.36 -8.82 15.41
C ALA A 85 -15.10 -8.45 16.87
N GLU A 86 -14.86 -9.45 17.73
CA GLU A 86 -14.58 -9.27 19.16
C GLU A 86 -13.36 -8.35 19.40
N GLU A 87 -12.33 -8.45 18.55
CA GLU A 87 -11.15 -7.60 18.61
C GLU A 87 -11.45 -6.10 18.36
N GLY A 88 -12.55 -5.80 17.67
CA GLY A 88 -12.98 -4.44 17.36
C GLY A 88 -14.01 -3.85 18.34
N GLU A 89 -14.70 -4.68 19.12
CA GLU A 89 -15.86 -4.27 19.92
C GLU A 89 -15.50 -3.39 21.12
N THR A 90 -14.39 -3.69 21.80
CA THR A 90 -14.01 -2.99 23.03
C THR A 90 -13.43 -1.60 22.78
N GLY A 91 -13.15 -1.25 21.52
CA GLY A 91 -12.43 -0.02 21.19
C GLY A 91 -10.97 -0.02 21.66
N LYS A 92 -10.39 -1.20 21.92
CA LYS A 92 -8.96 -1.35 22.23
C LYS A 92 -8.07 -0.82 21.12
N VAL A 93 -8.48 -0.91 19.86
CA VAL A 93 -7.77 -0.32 18.71
C VAL A 93 -8.75 0.52 17.90
N TYR A 94 -8.37 1.77 17.60
CA TYR A 94 -9.17 2.64 16.72
C TYR A 94 -8.32 3.63 15.93
N ARG A 95 -8.84 4.07 14.79
CA ARG A 95 -8.24 5.15 13.98
C ARG A 95 -8.65 6.51 14.57
N ALA A 96 -7.68 7.37 14.85
CA ALA A 96 -7.98 8.73 15.30
C ALA A 96 -8.72 9.53 14.22
N GLY A 97 -9.61 10.44 14.63
CA GLY A 97 -10.30 11.37 13.73
C GLY A 97 -9.41 12.52 13.23
N PHE A 98 -8.14 12.55 13.66
CA PHE A 98 -7.15 13.56 13.29
C PHE A 98 -5.90 12.89 12.69
N HIS A 99 -5.11 13.70 12.01
CA HIS A 99 -3.80 13.31 11.50
C HIS A 99 -2.70 13.91 12.38
N ASP A 100 -1.50 13.34 12.32
CA ASP A 100 -0.34 13.98 12.95
C ASP A 100 0.14 15.21 12.17
N ARG A 101 1.20 15.87 12.66
CA ARG A 101 1.78 17.07 12.02
C ARG A 101 2.29 16.85 10.59
N GLN A 102 2.53 15.60 10.20
CA GLN A 102 2.99 15.22 8.87
C GLN A 102 1.84 14.68 8.00
N GLY A 103 0.59 14.77 8.47
CA GLY A 103 -0.58 14.26 7.75
C GLY A 103 -0.72 12.74 7.80
N ARG A 104 0.03 12.04 8.65
CA ARG A 104 -0.04 10.57 8.75
C ARG A 104 -1.26 10.14 9.55
N THR A 105 -1.85 9.01 9.14
CA THR A 105 -2.94 8.36 9.90
C THR A 105 -2.42 7.89 11.25
N VAL A 106 -3.18 8.17 12.31
CA VAL A 106 -2.85 7.75 13.69
C VAL A 106 -3.75 6.59 14.10
N LEU A 107 -3.13 5.49 14.54
CA LEU A 107 -3.79 4.34 15.15
C LEU A 107 -3.54 4.38 16.66
N ILE A 108 -4.59 4.31 17.48
CA ILE A 108 -4.51 4.36 18.94
C ILE A 108 -4.82 2.97 19.49
N LEU A 109 -3.94 2.48 20.37
CA LEU A 109 -4.12 1.24 21.15
C LEU A 109 -4.35 1.61 22.63
N ARG A 110 -5.40 1.04 23.23
CA ARG A 110 -5.77 1.20 24.64
C ARG A 110 -5.67 -0.17 25.35
N PRO A 111 -4.50 -0.52 25.92
CA PRO A 111 -4.26 -1.86 26.48
C PRO A 111 -5.20 -2.26 27.63
N GLY A 112 -5.77 -1.29 28.36
CA GLY A 112 -6.70 -1.55 29.47
C GLY A 112 -8.14 -1.88 29.04
N MET A 113 -8.40 -2.05 27.74
CA MET A 113 -9.74 -2.35 27.18
C MET A 113 -9.79 -3.74 26.55
N GLN A 114 -9.05 -4.69 27.12
CA GLN A 114 -9.07 -6.09 26.68
C GLN A 114 -10.22 -6.86 27.32
#